data_AF-A0A7Y2BCH4-F1
#
_entry.id   AF-A0A7Y2BCH4-F1
#
_cell.length_a   1.000
_cell.length_b   1.000
_cell.length_c   1.000
_cell.angle_alpha   90.00
_cell.angle_beta   90.00
_cell.angle_gamma   90.00
#
_symmetry.space_group_name_H-M   'P 1'
#
loop_
_entity.id
_entity.type
_entity.pdbx_description
1 polymer ?
#
loop_
_entity_poly.entity_id
_entity_poly.type
_entity_poly.pdbx_seq_one_letter_code
_entity_poly.pdbx_strand_id
1 'polypeptide(L)'
;MKRFLQLSILFIAVLYSSQSTTAQDVISITEAREIDAEGSLIRLNQNVELTGIAIGPNFRGGGQTWVLYDIMNSIGITVFAFNNDVGYDVTDGDELRVVGELAEFNGLAEIIPTSITIVSQGNVLPDPIVVTALSEMTEANLVTIENVSLADPSQWGTGSFNVDITDGTNTFQARIDSDINISGMPAPQGTFNITGIGGQFDGSAPYDEGYQLFPRSTADIDPYDTGVVTGPTYEKLTMPEAREIDADFLSTRTGDKVEVTGIVHGINFRPSGLQFSLIDDNNVGIGIFSSSDQLGYTFQEADNITVFGTMAQFNGLIQINPDSIVLNSSNNLLQIPIQKPTLDETTESSMTSIIMAGWVNSADWLGDGSSFNIDFNSSTGEVLTMRIDSDTELASMPIPDGFSIVTGIGGQFDSSAPHNEGYQLFPWKLTAFEPYLSTDNPYQGNINIFPNPVNEFLNIEAEDNYENVQIFDMSGRLIINAQGNQKQLNVSNIDTGLYTLRIAFKETVHIQKVLIN
;
A
#
# COMPACT_ATOMS: atom_id res chain seq x y z
N MET A 1 100.53 -50.08 30.82
CA MET A 1 99.84 -51.12 30.03
C MET A 1 98.48 -51.34 30.68
N LYS A 2 97.35 -51.11 29.95
CA LYS A 2 95.99 -50.90 30.52
C LYS A 2 95.92 -49.64 31.41
N ARG A 3 94.82 -48.91 31.62
CA ARG A 3 93.49 -48.70 30.97
C ARG A 3 93.08 -47.26 31.39
N PHE A 4 92.19 -46.50 30.75
CA PHE A 4 91.26 -46.72 29.63
C PHE A 4 91.22 -45.44 28.75
N LEU A 5 90.15 -45.21 27.97
CA LEU A 5 89.78 -43.93 27.36
C LEU A 5 88.33 -43.64 27.81
N GLN A 6 88.01 -42.44 28.31
CA GLN A 6 86.65 -42.09 28.73
C GLN A 6 86.18 -40.87 27.94
N LEU A 7 85.11 -41.05 27.17
CA LEU A 7 84.57 -40.08 26.22
C LEU A 7 83.48 -39.24 26.91
N SER A 8 83.67 -37.93 27.01
CA SER A 8 82.68 -37.03 27.59
C SER A 8 81.59 -36.70 26.58
N ILE A 9 80.39 -37.26 26.75
CA ILE A 9 79.18 -36.86 26.02
C ILE A 9 78.41 -35.88 26.91
N LEU A 10 78.29 -34.62 26.46
CA LEU A 10 77.45 -33.62 27.12
C LEU A 10 76.05 -33.65 26.47
N PHE A 11 75.05 -34.09 27.22
CA PHE A 11 73.65 -34.11 26.79
C PHE A 11 73.06 -32.69 26.89
N ILE A 12 72.44 -32.20 25.81
CA ILE A 12 71.58 -31.01 25.85
C ILE A 12 70.18 -31.47 26.23
N ALA A 13 69.68 -31.01 27.38
CA ALA A 13 68.30 -31.26 27.80
C ALA A 13 67.38 -30.19 27.18
N VAL A 14 66.50 -30.60 26.26
CA VAL A 14 65.41 -29.77 25.77
C VAL A 14 64.19 -29.99 26.66
N LEU A 15 63.81 -28.96 27.42
CA LEU A 15 62.55 -28.93 28.17
C LEU A 15 61.39 -28.72 27.19
N TYR A 16 60.66 -29.79 26.89
CA TYR A 16 59.33 -29.68 26.27
C TYR A 16 58.32 -29.28 27.36
N SER A 17 57.93 -28.01 27.38
CA SER A 17 56.71 -27.59 28.07
C SER A 17 55.50 -27.98 27.22
N SER A 18 54.79 -29.03 27.63
CA SER A 18 53.47 -29.34 27.08
C SER A 18 52.48 -28.26 27.55
N GLN A 19 52.21 -27.26 26.71
CA GLN A 19 51.00 -26.45 26.88
C GLN A 19 49.82 -27.36 26.56
N SER A 20 49.00 -27.65 27.58
CA SER A 20 47.68 -28.23 27.39
C SER A 20 46.77 -27.17 26.82
N THR A 21 46.64 -27.13 25.50
CA THR A 21 45.48 -26.50 24.85
C THR A 21 44.26 -27.33 25.23
N THR A 22 43.46 -26.83 26.16
CA THR A 22 42.06 -27.26 26.28
C THR A 22 41.40 -27.01 24.94
N ALA A 23 40.86 -28.06 24.32
CA ALA A 23 39.89 -27.86 23.24
C ALA A 23 38.68 -27.16 23.86
N GLN A 24 38.16 -26.16 23.16
CA GLN A 24 36.92 -25.50 23.56
C GLN A 24 35.75 -26.32 23.01
N ASP A 25 34.75 -26.56 23.85
CA ASP A 25 33.59 -27.33 23.46
C ASP A 25 32.66 -26.46 22.61
N VAL A 26 32.56 -26.80 21.32
CA VAL A 26 31.63 -26.19 20.37
C VAL A 26 30.29 -26.90 20.51
N ILE A 27 29.24 -26.18 20.91
CA ILE A 27 27.90 -26.73 21.14
C ILE A 27 26.83 -25.84 20.49
N SER A 28 25.62 -26.38 20.32
CA SER A 28 24.46 -25.59 19.89
C SER A 28 23.93 -24.69 21.02
N ILE A 29 23.18 -23.63 20.65
CA ILE A 29 22.48 -22.79 21.64
C ILE A 29 21.44 -23.63 22.41
N THR A 30 20.80 -24.60 21.75
CA THR A 30 19.91 -25.59 22.39
C THR A 30 20.61 -26.37 23.50
N GLU A 31 21.83 -26.86 23.27
CA GLU A 31 22.62 -27.56 24.31
C GLU A 31 23.11 -26.61 25.40
N ALA A 32 23.42 -25.36 25.06
CA ALA A 32 23.82 -24.36 26.04
C ALA A 32 22.70 -24.03 27.03
N ARG A 33 21.43 -24.05 26.57
CA ARG A 33 20.22 -23.75 27.35
C ARG A 33 19.50 -24.97 27.95
N GLU A 34 20.13 -26.14 28.02
CA GLU A 34 19.55 -27.26 28.79
C GLU A 34 19.54 -26.94 30.30
N ILE A 35 18.35 -26.84 30.89
CA ILE A 35 18.11 -26.59 32.32
C ILE A 35 17.79 -27.88 33.10
N ASP A 36 18.03 -27.86 34.41
CA ASP A 36 17.65 -28.91 35.35
C ASP A 36 16.20 -28.77 35.87
N ALA A 37 15.84 -29.54 36.90
CA ALA A 37 14.47 -29.53 37.46
C ALA A 37 14.19 -28.30 38.33
N GLU A 38 15.21 -27.53 38.66
CA GLU A 38 15.20 -26.31 39.45
C GLU A 38 15.30 -25.05 38.54
N GLY A 39 15.36 -25.23 37.21
CA GLY A 39 15.44 -24.14 36.23
C GLY A 39 16.86 -23.63 35.98
N SER A 40 17.89 -24.23 36.59
CA SER A 40 19.27 -23.77 36.40
C SER A 40 19.99 -24.48 35.24
N LEU A 41 20.92 -23.78 34.58
CA LEU A 41 21.69 -24.31 33.45
C LEU A 41 22.54 -25.53 33.85
N ILE A 42 22.33 -26.66 33.16
CA ILE A 42 23.11 -27.90 33.34
C ILE A 42 24.60 -27.68 33.03
N ARG A 43 24.93 -26.69 32.18
CA ARG A 43 26.29 -26.32 31.77
C ARG A 43 26.79 -25.02 32.41
N LEU A 44 26.22 -24.58 33.53
CA LEU A 44 26.64 -23.37 34.24
C LEU A 44 28.16 -23.36 34.55
N ASN A 45 28.81 -22.22 34.31
CA ASN A 45 30.26 -21.98 34.39
C ASN A 45 31.13 -22.77 33.39
N GLN A 46 30.57 -23.37 32.34
CA GLN A 46 31.36 -24.01 31.27
C GLN A 46 31.75 -23.00 30.19
N ASN A 47 33.00 -23.07 29.74
CA ASN A 47 33.48 -22.26 28.62
C ASN A 47 33.21 -22.99 27.29
N VAL A 48 32.39 -22.37 26.44
CA VAL A 48 31.84 -22.95 25.20
C VAL A 48 32.03 -22.02 24.02
N GLU A 49 31.92 -22.55 22.80
CA GLU A 49 31.78 -21.77 21.58
C GLU A 49 30.38 -21.95 20.99
N LEU A 50 29.66 -20.85 20.78
CA LEU A 50 28.34 -20.80 20.17
C LEU A 50 28.40 -20.06 18.82
N THR A 51 27.48 -20.40 17.92
CA THR A 51 27.26 -19.67 16.65
C THR A 51 25.80 -19.25 16.55
N GLY A 52 25.53 -18.04 16.09
CA GLY A 52 24.19 -17.52 15.88
C GLY A 52 24.21 -16.11 15.28
N ILE A 53 23.03 -15.54 15.06
CA ILE A 53 22.85 -14.19 14.53
C ILE A 53 22.55 -13.22 15.68
N ALA A 54 23.20 -12.06 15.69
CA ALA A 54 22.89 -11.00 16.62
C ALA A 54 21.51 -10.41 16.32
N ILE A 55 20.65 -10.34 17.35
CA ILE A 55 19.35 -9.69 17.30
C ILE A 55 19.16 -8.75 18.50
N GLY A 56 18.54 -7.61 18.23
CA GLY A 56 18.22 -6.57 19.21
C GLY A 56 19.34 -5.55 19.44
N PRO A 57 18.98 -4.38 20.00
CA PRO A 57 19.94 -3.35 20.38
C PRO A 57 20.77 -3.83 21.57
N ASN A 58 21.87 -3.11 21.82
CA ASN A 58 22.61 -3.27 23.06
C ASN A 58 21.89 -2.57 24.21
N PHE A 59 21.19 -3.32 25.06
CA PHE A 59 20.53 -2.85 26.29
C PHE A 59 21.52 -2.52 27.43
N ARG A 60 22.74 -2.09 27.09
CA ARG A 60 23.80 -1.75 28.05
C ARG A 60 24.83 -0.76 27.49
N GLY A 61 24.64 0.52 27.80
CA GLY A 61 25.65 1.55 27.57
C GLY A 61 27.00 1.22 28.24
N GLY A 62 28.03 0.98 27.41
CA GLY A 62 29.41 0.71 27.86
C GLY A 62 29.74 -0.76 28.19
N GLY A 63 28.78 -1.66 28.04
CA GLY A 63 28.95 -3.12 28.10
C GLY A 63 28.13 -3.81 27.00
N GLN A 64 27.83 -5.09 27.16
CA GLN A 64 27.05 -5.86 26.18
C GLN A 64 25.83 -6.47 26.87
N THR A 65 24.64 -6.29 26.30
CA THR A 65 23.41 -7.02 26.63
C THR A 65 22.52 -7.05 25.38
N TRP A 66 22.55 -8.16 24.64
CA TRP A 66 21.80 -8.41 23.39
C TRP A 66 21.67 -9.93 23.19
N VAL A 67 20.99 -10.42 22.14
CA VAL A 67 20.75 -11.86 21.95
C VAL A 67 21.52 -12.45 20.77
N LEU A 68 22.18 -13.58 21.01
CA LEU A 68 22.69 -14.47 19.96
C LEU A 68 21.63 -15.53 19.64
N TYR A 69 21.15 -15.58 18.40
CA TYR A 69 19.98 -16.36 18.00
C TYR A 69 20.31 -17.45 16.97
N ASP A 70 19.88 -18.68 17.22
CA ASP A 70 19.94 -19.79 16.26
C ASP A 70 18.62 -19.86 15.48
N ILE A 71 18.63 -19.37 14.23
CA ILE A 71 17.48 -19.40 13.32
C ILE A 71 17.02 -20.82 12.99
N MET A 72 17.92 -21.81 12.98
CA MET A 72 17.56 -23.19 12.60
C MET A 72 16.77 -23.91 13.69
N ASN A 73 16.99 -23.55 14.96
CA ASN A 73 16.35 -24.15 16.12
C ASN A 73 15.36 -23.21 16.83
N SER A 74 15.20 -21.97 16.34
CA SER A 74 14.37 -20.91 16.91
C SER A 74 14.61 -20.66 18.40
N ILE A 75 15.89 -20.56 18.78
CA ILE A 75 16.31 -20.35 20.17
C ILE A 75 17.47 -19.37 20.25
N GLY A 76 17.36 -18.35 21.11
CA GLY A 76 18.46 -17.48 21.46
C GLY A 76 19.04 -17.73 22.85
N ILE A 77 20.17 -17.07 23.13
CA ILE A 77 20.78 -16.90 24.45
C ILE A 77 21.26 -15.45 24.60
N THR A 78 21.19 -14.90 25.81
CA THR A 78 21.64 -13.53 26.08
C THR A 78 23.18 -13.47 26.09
N VAL A 79 23.77 -12.49 25.41
CA VAL A 79 25.19 -12.19 25.49
C VAL A 79 25.41 -11.03 26.46
N PHE A 80 26.12 -11.30 27.56
CA PHE A 80 26.27 -10.36 28.67
C PHE A 80 27.74 -10.01 28.94
N ALA A 81 28.10 -8.73 28.95
CA ALA A 81 29.39 -8.26 29.44
C ALA A 81 29.28 -6.93 30.20
N PHE A 82 30.04 -6.78 31.29
CA PHE A 82 30.11 -5.53 32.05
C PHE A 82 30.84 -4.40 31.31
N ASN A 83 31.65 -4.73 30.30
CA ASN A 83 32.56 -3.84 29.57
C ASN A 83 32.62 -4.20 28.08
N ASN A 84 32.98 -3.22 27.23
CA ASN A 84 33.11 -3.39 25.77
C ASN A 84 34.50 -3.89 25.31
N ASP A 85 35.24 -4.57 26.19
CA ASP A 85 36.63 -4.98 25.92
C ASP A 85 36.74 -6.17 24.94
N VAL A 86 35.60 -6.71 24.47
CA VAL A 86 35.52 -7.78 23.46
C VAL A 86 35.62 -7.29 22.01
N GLY A 87 35.63 -5.97 21.78
CA GLY A 87 35.94 -5.38 20.46
C GLY A 87 34.86 -5.56 19.38
N TYR A 88 33.60 -5.70 19.80
CA TYR A 88 32.43 -5.82 18.91
C TYR A 88 31.33 -4.85 19.37
N ASP A 89 30.74 -4.14 18.42
CA ASP A 89 29.55 -3.30 18.60
C ASP A 89 28.37 -4.02 17.91
N VAL A 90 27.31 -4.33 18.65
CA VAL A 90 26.22 -5.16 18.12
C VAL A 90 25.55 -4.53 16.91
N THR A 91 25.41 -5.32 15.84
CA THR A 91 24.69 -4.97 14.62
C THR A 91 23.71 -6.09 14.29
N ASP A 92 22.43 -5.76 14.13
CA ASP A 92 21.38 -6.71 13.75
C ASP A 92 21.74 -7.43 12.44
N GLY A 93 21.65 -8.76 12.44
CA GLY A 93 21.92 -9.59 11.26
C GLY A 93 23.39 -9.97 11.08
N ASP A 94 24.31 -9.57 11.96
CA ASP A 94 25.66 -10.14 11.99
C ASP A 94 25.61 -11.58 12.52
N GLU A 95 26.15 -12.53 11.76
CA GLU A 95 26.36 -13.90 12.21
C GLU A 95 27.71 -13.96 12.93
N LEU A 96 27.71 -14.50 14.15
CA LEU A 96 28.82 -14.43 15.08
C LEU A 96 29.21 -15.81 15.58
N ARG A 97 30.51 -16.02 15.79
CA ARG A 97 31.04 -17.03 16.70
C ARG A 97 31.39 -16.35 18.02
N VAL A 98 30.74 -16.78 19.09
CA VAL A 98 30.90 -16.24 20.46
C VAL A 98 31.56 -17.30 21.32
N VAL A 99 32.70 -16.94 21.90
CA VAL A 99 33.53 -17.78 22.76
C VAL A 99 33.42 -17.22 24.18
N GLY A 100 32.84 -17.96 25.12
CA GLY A 100 32.53 -17.41 26.44
C GLY A 100 32.12 -18.45 27.49
N GLU A 101 31.91 -17.98 28.71
CA GLU A 101 31.45 -18.78 29.85
C GLU A 101 29.93 -18.71 29.98
N LEU A 102 29.25 -19.86 30.08
CA LEU A 102 27.81 -19.91 30.35
C LEU A 102 27.53 -19.48 31.79
N ALA A 103 26.62 -18.52 31.94
CA ALA A 103 26.22 -17.90 33.19
C ALA A 103 24.69 -17.84 33.30
N GLU A 104 24.21 -17.51 34.49
CA GLU A 104 22.79 -17.42 34.82
C GLU A 104 22.60 -16.23 35.76
N PHE A 105 21.66 -15.34 35.43
CA PHE A 105 21.39 -14.15 36.22
C PHE A 105 19.89 -14.01 36.48
N ASN A 106 19.47 -14.41 37.68
CA ASN A 106 18.07 -14.47 38.08
C ASN A 106 17.22 -15.29 37.08
N GLY A 107 17.63 -16.54 36.84
CA GLY A 107 17.03 -17.46 35.88
C GLY A 107 17.50 -17.27 34.44
N LEU A 108 17.69 -16.02 33.98
CA LEU A 108 18.09 -15.70 32.61
C LEU A 108 19.39 -16.41 32.19
N ALA A 109 19.34 -17.19 31.11
CA ALA A 109 20.50 -17.85 30.52
C ALA A 109 21.38 -16.87 29.74
N GLU A 110 22.65 -16.79 30.14
CA GLU A 110 23.63 -15.86 29.58
C GLU A 110 24.90 -16.57 29.08
N ILE A 111 25.60 -15.96 28.12
CA ILE A 111 27.00 -16.23 27.82
C ILE A 111 27.84 -14.97 28.03
N ILE A 112 28.90 -15.08 28.83
CA ILE A 112 29.87 -14.02 29.10
C ILE A 112 30.99 -14.12 28.05
N PRO A 113 31.05 -13.24 27.05
CA PRO A 113 31.98 -13.38 25.93
C PRO A 113 33.41 -13.04 26.37
N THR A 114 34.35 -13.92 26.01
CA THR A 114 35.79 -13.67 26.04
C THR A 114 36.33 -13.28 24.67
N SER A 115 35.69 -13.71 23.58
CA SER A 115 35.87 -13.15 22.24
C SER A 115 34.63 -13.32 21.38
N ILE A 116 34.44 -12.39 20.43
CA ILE A 116 33.37 -12.41 19.43
C ILE A 116 34.05 -12.28 18.06
N THR A 117 33.65 -13.12 17.10
CA THR A 117 34.16 -13.09 15.72
C THR A 117 33.01 -13.06 14.74
N ILE A 118 32.96 -12.05 13.87
CA ILE A 118 31.99 -11.97 12.78
C ILE A 118 32.31 -13.05 11.74
N VAL A 119 31.29 -13.84 11.37
CA VAL A 119 31.31 -14.87 10.34
C VAL A 119 30.75 -14.32 9.03
N SER A 120 29.60 -13.66 9.09
CA SER A 120 28.93 -12.99 7.97
C SER A 120 28.08 -11.82 8.48
N GLN A 121 27.60 -10.95 7.58
CA GLN A 121 26.88 -9.72 7.94
C GLN A 121 25.65 -9.52 7.06
N GLY A 122 24.63 -8.84 7.60
CA GLY A 122 23.39 -8.51 6.87
C GLY A 122 22.50 -9.72 6.59
N ASN A 123 22.51 -10.71 7.49
CA ASN A 123 21.62 -11.86 7.43
C ASN A 123 20.17 -11.48 7.76
N VAL A 124 19.24 -12.32 7.32
CA VAL A 124 17.81 -12.16 7.62
C VAL A 124 17.57 -12.38 9.12
N LEU A 125 16.82 -11.47 9.75
CA LEU A 125 16.39 -11.59 11.14
C LEU A 125 15.21 -12.58 11.26
N PRO A 126 15.03 -13.25 12.41
CA PRO A 126 13.84 -14.06 12.65
C PRO A 126 12.57 -13.19 12.68
N ASP A 127 11.47 -13.70 12.11
CA ASP A 127 10.14 -13.12 12.29
C ASP A 127 9.69 -13.28 13.75
N PRO A 128 9.00 -12.29 14.35
CA PRO A 128 8.45 -12.42 15.70
C PRO A 128 7.43 -13.56 15.82
N ILE A 129 7.51 -14.31 16.92
CA ILE A 129 6.53 -15.36 17.24
C ILE A 129 5.38 -14.76 18.05
N VAL A 130 4.13 -14.85 17.56
CA VAL A 130 2.96 -14.43 18.33
C VAL A 130 2.72 -15.39 19.51
N VAL A 131 2.65 -14.86 20.73
CA VAL A 131 2.47 -15.62 21.96
C VAL A 131 1.38 -15.03 22.86
N THR A 132 0.75 -15.88 23.67
CA THR A 132 -0.26 -15.50 24.68
C THR A 132 0.23 -15.72 26.11
N ALA A 133 1.49 -16.09 26.29
CA ALA A 133 2.15 -16.34 27.58
C ALA A 133 3.65 -16.15 27.42
N LEU A 134 4.30 -15.53 28.40
CA LEU A 134 5.76 -15.55 28.54
C LEU A 134 6.16 -16.76 29.39
N SER A 135 7.26 -17.40 29.00
CA SER A 135 7.81 -18.62 29.62
C SER A 135 9.26 -18.85 29.18
N GLU A 136 9.91 -19.90 29.67
CA GLU A 136 11.23 -20.36 29.24
C GLU A 136 11.36 -20.46 27.70
N MET A 137 10.29 -20.89 27.01
CA MET A 137 10.25 -20.97 25.54
C MET A 137 10.27 -19.60 24.83
N THR A 138 10.02 -18.51 25.55
CA THR A 138 10.06 -17.13 25.03
C THR A 138 11.34 -16.39 25.42
N GLU A 139 12.09 -16.87 26.40
CA GLU A 139 13.37 -16.28 26.78
C GLU A 139 14.34 -16.26 25.59
N ALA A 140 15.03 -15.12 25.43
CA ALA A 140 15.96 -14.80 24.36
C ALA A 140 15.38 -15.04 22.94
N ASN A 141 14.06 -15.03 22.80
CA ASN A 141 13.37 -15.15 21.52
C ASN A 141 12.61 -13.85 21.21
N LEU A 142 12.51 -13.50 19.92
CA LEU A 142 11.71 -12.37 19.46
C LEU A 142 10.23 -12.78 19.39
N VAL A 143 9.40 -12.15 20.21
CA VAL A 143 7.97 -12.50 20.35
C VAL A 143 7.08 -11.26 20.28
N THR A 144 5.83 -11.47 19.89
CA THR A 144 4.78 -10.43 19.85
C THR A 144 3.60 -10.86 20.71
N ILE A 145 3.06 -9.94 21.50
CA ILE A 145 1.81 -10.08 22.22
C ILE A 145 0.81 -9.08 21.62
N GLU A 146 -0.31 -9.58 21.12
CA GLU A 146 -1.28 -8.79 20.36
C GLU A 146 -2.39 -8.20 21.25
N ASN A 147 -2.93 -7.05 20.84
CA ASN A 147 -4.11 -6.41 21.43
C ASN A 147 -4.02 -6.14 22.94
N VAL A 148 -2.81 -5.81 23.45
CA VAL A 148 -2.61 -5.46 24.85
C VAL A 148 -2.90 -3.98 25.12
N SER A 149 -3.09 -3.64 26.39
CA SER A 149 -3.13 -2.25 26.90
C SER A 149 -2.32 -2.14 28.18
N LEU A 150 -1.97 -0.93 28.61
CA LEU A 150 -1.32 -0.71 29.91
C LEU A 150 -2.28 -1.09 31.05
N ALA A 151 -1.87 -2.03 31.91
CA ALA A 151 -2.67 -2.47 33.05
C ALA A 151 -2.72 -1.40 34.16
N ASP A 152 -1.59 -0.69 34.37
CA ASP A 152 -1.52 0.53 35.17
C ASP A 152 -0.65 1.59 34.45
N PRO A 153 -1.27 2.57 33.77
CA PRO A 153 -0.54 3.65 33.10
C PRO A 153 0.37 4.49 34.01
N SER A 154 0.19 4.43 35.34
CA SER A 154 1.06 5.17 36.29
C SER A 154 2.44 4.53 36.50
N GLN A 155 2.63 3.29 36.04
CA GLN A 155 3.94 2.62 35.99
C GLN A 155 4.82 3.13 34.84
N TRP A 156 4.25 3.84 33.85
CA TRP A 156 5.02 4.35 32.72
C TRP A 156 6.00 5.45 33.15
N GLY A 157 7.30 5.20 32.96
CA GLY A 157 8.37 5.93 33.64
C GLY A 157 9.38 6.64 32.75
N THR A 158 10.55 6.90 33.33
CA THR A 158 11.74 7.48 32.67
C THR A 158 12.98 6.75 33.19
N GLY A 159 14.02 6.61 32.35
CA GLY A 159 15.09 5.62 32.59
C GLY A 159 14.63 4.20 32.23
N SER A 160 15.29 3.16 32.74
CA SER A 160 14.77 1.79 32.63
C SER A 160 13.66 1.56 33.67
N PHE A 161 12.52 1.02 33.25
CA PHE A 161 11.37 0.72 34.11
C PHE A 161 10.62 -0.55 33.67
N ASN A 162 9.91 -1.17 34.60
CA ASN A 162 8.96 -2.23 34.30
C ASN A 162 7.54 -1.62 34.26
N VAL A 163 6.71 -2.05 33.33
CA VAL A 163 5.30 -1.68 33.20
C VAL A 163 4.48 -2.93 32.89
N ASP A 164 3.34 -3.08 33.56
CA ASP A 164 2.44 -4.20 33.36
C ASP A 164 1.47 -3.90 32.21
N ILE A 165 1.33 -4.87 31.31
CA ILE A 165 0.44 -4.84 30.14
C ILE A 165 -0.55 -6.01 30.22
N THR A 166 -1.73 -5.86 29.63
CA THR A 166 -2.79 -6.88 29.68
C THR A 166 -3.56 -7.00 28.39
N ASP A 167 -3.86 -8.25 27.99
CA ASP A 167 -4.80 -8.63 26.92
C ASP A 167 -6.27 -8.69 27.42
N GLY A 168 -6.52 -8.27 28.66
CA GLY A 168 -7.80 -8.36 29.35
C GLY A 168 -8.05 -9.67 30.11
N THR A 169 -7.19 -10.68 29.95
CA THR A 169 -7.24 -11.98 30.64
C THR A 169 -5.97 -12.25 31.45
N ASN A 170 -4.81 -12.03 30.85
CA ASN A 170 -3.48 -12.22 31.39
C ASN A 170 -2.82 -10.85 31.67
N THR A 171 -1.81 -10.84 32.52
CA THR A 171 -0.92 -9.69 32.72
C THR A 171 0.50 -10.13 32.40
N PHE A 172 1.21 -9.35 31.59
CA PHE A 172 2.61 -9.56 31.23
C PHE A 172 3.41 -8.35 31.69
N GLN A 173 4.70 -8.55 31.97
CA GLN A 173 5.59 -7.46 32.33
C GLN A 173 6.44 -7.04 31.13
N ALA A 174 6.28 -5.79 30.68
CA ALA A 174 7.18 -5.19 29.72
C ALA A 174 8.27 -4.41 30.46
N ARG A 175 9.52 -4.60 30.07
CA ARG A 175 10.69 -3.89 30.57
C ARG A 175 11.17 -2.91 29.50
N ILE A 176 10.90 -1.64 29.72
CA ILE A 176 11.40 -0.56 28.88
C ILE A 176 12.79 -0.20 29.39
N ASP A 177 13.81 -0.31 28.54
CA ASP A 177 15.17 0.08 28.91
C ASP A 177 15.48 1.56 28.60
N SER A 178 16.49 2.14 29.26
CA SER A 178 16.97 3.48 28.97
C SER A 178 17.85 3.59 27.72
N ASP A 179 18.45 2.51 27.26
CA ASP A 179 19.34 2.49 26.08
C ASP A 179 18.57 2.39 24.74
N ILE A 180 17.23 2.40 24.78
CA ILE A 180 16.34 2.39 23.60
C ILE A 180 15.50 3.69 23.49
N ASN A 181 14.93 3.95 22.31
CA ASN A 181 14.25 5.22 21.99
C ASN A 181 12.82 5.37 22.56
N ILE A 182 12.40 4.52 23.51
CA ILE A 182 11.07 4.60 24.17
C ILE A 182 11.14 5.42 25.48
N SER A 183 12.24 5.34 26.22
CA SER A 183 12.32 5.92 27.56
C SER A 183 12.14 7.44 27.55
N GLY A 184 11.22 7.95 28.38
CA GLY A 184 10.91 9.38 28.44
C GLY A 184 9.85 9.86 27.44
N MET A 185 9.35 8.99 26.55
CA MET A 185 8.14 9.28 25.77
C MET A 185 6.87 9.19 26.64
N PRO A 186 5.76 9.87 26.25
CA PRO A 186 4.48 9.66 26.89
C PRO A 186 4.03 8.19 26.78
N ALA A 187 3.18 7.78 27.72
CA ALA A 187 2.61 6.44 27.75
C ALA A 187 1.73 6.17 26.52
N PRO A 188 1.80 4.98 25.90
CA PRO A 188 0.84 4.57 24.89
C PRO A 188 -0.57 4.44 25.49
N GLN A 189 -1.58 4.78 24.70
CA GLN A 189 -3.00 4.76 25.03
C GLN A 189 -3.75 3.75 24.15
N GLY A 190 -4.95 3.36 24.58
CA GLY A 190 -5.76 2.37 23.86
C GLY A 190 -5.16 0.97 23.89
N THR A 191 -5.38 0.21 22.82
CA THR A 191 -4.84 -1.13 22.60
C THR A 191 -3.78 -1.12 21.51
N PHE A 192 -2.70 -1.84 21.73
CA PHE A 192 -1.56 -1.96 20.82
C PHE A 192 -1.02 -3.40 20.82
N ASN A 193 -0.36 -3.78 19.73
CA ASN A 193 0.52 -4.93 19.70
C ASN A 193 1.88 -4.52 20.28
N ILE A 194 2.55 -5.41 20.99
CA ILE A 194 3.90 -5.19 21.49
C ILE A 194 4.83 -6.34 21.13
N THR A 195 5.95 -6.01 20.52
CA THR A 195 7.02 -6.93 20.13
C THR A 195 8.22 -6.73 21.04
N GLY A 196 9.02 -7.76 21.24
CA GLY A 196 10.25 -7.65 22.03
C GLY A 196 10.97 -8.97 22.22
N ILE A 197 12.13 -8.88 22.85
CA ILE A 197 12.92 -10.04 23.25
C ILE A 197 12.41 -10.51 24.62
N GLY A 198 12.07 -11.79 24.76
CA GLY A 198 11.74 -12.34 26.07
C GLY A 198 12.97 -12.46 26.97
N GLY A 199 12.80 -12.32 28.28
CA GLY A 199 13.84 -12.57 29.28
C GLY A 199 13.23 -12.91 30.64
N GLN A 200 14.06 -13.13 31.65
CA GLN A 200 13.63 -13.53 32.99
C GLN A 200 14.29 -12.69 34.08
N PHE A 201 13.60 -12.55 35.22
CA PHE A 201 14.15 -11.93 36.43
C PHE A 201 13.57 -12.61 37.69
N ASP A 202 13.92 -13.88 37.90
CA ASP A 202 13.58 -14.64 39.11
C ASP A 202 14.81 -14.89 40.00
N GLY A 203 14.78 -14.40 41.23
CA GLY A 203 15.89 -14.54 42.17
C GLY A 203 15.93 -15.87 42.94
N SER A 204 14.97 -16.78 42.75
CA SER A 204 14.80 -17.98 43.60
C SER A 204 14.47 -19.23 42.79
N ALA A 205 15.11 -20.37 43.11
CA ALA A 205 14.73 -21.65 42.54
C ALA A 205 13.36 -22.16 43.09
N PRO A 206 12.51 -22.81 42.27
CA PRO A 206 12.72 -23.07 40.84
C PRO A 206 12.62 -21.78 40.02
N TYR A 207 13.52 -21.57 39.08
CA TYR A 207 13.56 -20.38 38.23
C TYR A 207 12.50 -20.46 37.13
N ASP A 208 11.22 -20.52 37.51
CA ASP A 208 10.09 -20.71 36.60
C ASP A 208 9.06 -19.57 36.60
N GLU A 209 9.32 -18.47 37.30
CA GLU A 209 8.52 -17.23 37.28
C GLU A 209 9.31 -16.04 36.68
N GLY A 210 8.84 -14.81 36.86
CA GLY A 210 9.62 -13.59 36.59
C GLY A 210 9.86 -13.21 35.12
N TYR A 211 9.20 -13.85 34.15
CA TYR A 211 9.40 -13.53 32.72
C TYR A 211 8.95 -12.12 32.35
N GLN A 212 9.72 -11.49 31.46
CA GLN A 212 9.53 -10.13 30.96
C GLN A 212 9.67 -10.05 29.44
N LEU A 213 9.10 -9.02 28.82
CA LEU A 213 9.30 -8.65 27.42
C LEU A 213 10.13 -7.37 27.33
N PHE A 214 11.18 -7.36 26.50
CA PHE A 214 12.03 -6.20 26.23
C PHE A 214 11.80 -5.69 24.81
N PRO A 215 10.96 -4.66 24.60
CA PRO A 215 10.87 -3.97 23.32
C PRO A 215 12.22 -3.39 22.90
N ARG A 216 12.50 -3.36 21.61
CA ARG A 216 13.79 -2.89 21.05
C ARG A 216 13.73 -1.43 20.63
N SER A 217 12.55 -0.96 20.23
CA SER A 217 12.33 0.42 19.80
C SER A 217 10.85 0.81 19.84
N THR A 218 10.55 2.09 19.63
CA THR A 218 9.18 2.59 19.43
C THR A 218 8.39 1.86 18.35
N ALA A 219 9.06 1.30 17.33
CA ALA A 219 8.40 0.55 16.26
C ALA A 219 7.92 -0.84 16.69
N ASP A 220 8.33 -1.32 17.87
CA ASP A 220 7.80 -2.57 18.43
C ASP A 220 6.46 -2.37 19.17
N ILE A 221 5.96 -1.13 19.34
CA ILE A 221 4.63 -0.84 19.88
C ILE A 221 3.77 -0.27 18.74
N ASP A 222 2.74 -1.01 18.33
CA ASP A 222 1.93 -0.67 17.16
C ASP A 222 0.41 -0.79 17.43
N PRO A 223 -0.37 0.31 17.38
CA PRO A 223 0.07 1.69 17.21
C PRO A 223 0.69 2.27 18.49
N TYR A 224 1.76 3.07 18.36
CA TYR A 224 2.24 3.94 19.43
C TYR A 224 1.39 5.24 19.47
N ASP A 225 0.14 5.15 19.94
CA ASP A 225 -0.68 6.34 20.20
C ASP A 225 -0.39 6.90 21.60
N THR A 226 0.12 8.13 21.70
CA THR A 226 0.35 8.79 23.01
C THR A 226 -0.87 9.52 23.56
N GLY A 227 -1.94 9.65 22.77
CA GLY A 227 -3.02 10.63 22.95
C GLY A 227 -2.55 12.09 22.93
N VAL A 228 -1.27 12.35 22.68
CA VAL A 228 -0.69 13.67 22.45
C VAL A 228 -0.51 13.81 20.95
N VAL A 229 -1.46 14.45 20.29
CA VAL A 229 -1.38 14.75 18.84
C VAL A 229 -0.25 15.76 18.60
N THR A 230 0.98 15.27 18.41
CA THR A 230 2.13 16.07 17.98
C THR A 230 2.07 16.30 16.48
N GLY A 231 1.09 17.10 16.08
CA GLY A 231 0.82 17.48 14.70
C GLY A 231 -0.39 18.41 14.65
N PRO A 232 -0.72 18.96 13.47
CA PRO A 232 -2.05 19.50 13.27
C PRO A 232 -3.11 18.43 13.55
N THR A 233 -4.16 18.81 14.26
CA THR A 233 -5.38 18.00 14.34
C THR A 233 -6.10 18.09 13.01
N TYR A 234 -6.41 16.94 12.40
CA TYR A 234 -7.24 16.84 11.21
C TYR A 234 -8.67 16.46 11.63
N GLU A 235 -9.67 17.14 11.09
CA GLU A 235 -11.08 16.76 11.27
C GLU A 235 -11.41 15.63 10.28
N LYS A 236 -11.89 14.49 10.79
CA LYS A 236 -12.30 13.37 9.94
C LYS A 236 -13.63 13.70 9.29
N LEU A 237 -13.67 13.80 7.96
CA LEU A 237 -14.87 14.08 7.18
C LEU A 237 -15.26 12.89 6.30
N THR A 238 -16.55 12.74 6.07
CA THR A 238 -17.06 11.96 4.93
C THR A 238 -16.93 12.77 3.62
N MET A 239 -16.94 12.10 2.47
CA MET A 239 -16.88 12.79 1.16
C MET A 239 -17.99 13.84 0.98
N PRO A 240 -19.26 13.60 1.34
CA PRO A 240 -20.29 14.64 1.29
C PRO A 240 -20.01 15.86 2.19
N GLU A 241 -19.45 15.67 3.39
CA GLU A 241 -19.12 16.77 4.31
C GLU A 241 -17.93 17.61 3.80
N ALA A 242 -16.92 16.97 3.19
CA ALA A 242 -15.81 17.65 2.54
C ALA A 242 -16.25 18.50 1.33
N ARG A 243 -17.41 18.19 0.74
CA ARG A 243 -17.99 18.85 -0.43
C ARG A 243 -19.10 19.86 -0.13
N GLU A 244 -19.30 20.24 1.13
CA GLU A 244 -20.30 21.26 1.46
C GLU A 244 -19.92 22.63 0.86
N ILE A 245 -20.76 23.12 -0.06
CA ILE A 245 -20.62 24.41 -0.73
C ILE A 245 -21.60 25.47 -0.21
N ASP A 246 -21.24 26.75 -0.41
CA ASP A 246 -22.12 27.88 -0.17
C ASP A 246 -22.97 28.28 -1.40
N ALA A 247 -23.59 29.46 -1.36
CA ALA A 247 -24.46 29.95 -2.43
C ALA A 247 -23.71 30.42 -3.70
N ASP A 248 -22.40 30.64 -3.62
CA ASP A 248 -21.51 31.00 -4.72
C ASP A 248 -20.65 29.80 -5.16
N PHE A 249 -21.07 28.57 -4.81
CA PHE A 249 -20.40 27.28 -5.04
C PHE A 249 -18.96 27.22 -4.51
N LEU A 250 -18.65 28.01 -3.46
CA LEU A 250 -17.37 27.95 -2.78
C LEU A 250 -17.38 26.88 -1.67
N SER A 251 -16.28 26.14 -1.50
CA SER A 251 -16.19 25.15 -0.43
C SER A 251 -16.22 25.84 0.95
N THR A 252 -17.22 25.48 1.76
CA THR A 252 -17.43 26.00 3.12
C THR A 252 -16.32 25.59 4.10
N ARG A 253 -15.46 24.63 3.70
CA ARG A 253 -14.33 24.11 4.49
C ARG A 253 -12.97 24.62 4.03
N THR A 254 -12.91 25.60 3.12
CA THR A 254 -11.64 26.08 2.55
C THR A 254 -10.66 26.56 3.64
N GLY A 255 -9.51 25.91 3.73
CA GLY A 255 -8.47 26.18 4.74
C GLY A 255 -8.52 25.27 5.97
N ASP A 256 -9.57 24.47 6.15
CA ASP A 256 -9.66 23.49 7.24
C ASP A 256 -8.71 22.32 6.99
N LYS A 257 -8.16 21.76 8.08
CA LYS A 257 -7.33 20.56 8.03
C LYS A 257 -8.18 19.33 8.24
N VAL A 258 -8.17 18.43 7.27
CA VAL A 258 -9.10 17.29 7.19
C VAL A 258 -8.39 15.95 6.98
N GLU A 259 -9.03 14.90 7.46
CA GLU A 259 -8.72 13.50 7.17
C GLU A 259 -9.88 12.95 6.32
N VAL A 260 -9.58 12.47 5.11
CA VAL A 260 -10.57 11.88 4.19
C VAL A 260 -10.03 10.55 3.64
N THR A 261 -10.89 9.53 3.60
CA THR A 261 -10.56 8.20 3.08
C THR A 261 -11.38 7.90 1.82
N GLY A 262 -10.79 7.25 0.83
CA GLY A 262 -11.50 6.77 -0.35
C GLY A 262 -10.60 6.00 -1.32
N ILE A 263 -11.14 5.65 -2.48
CA ILE A 263 -10.45 4.86 -3.51
C ILE A 263 -9.91 5.77 -4.61
N VAL A 264 -8.64 5.57 -4.97
CA VAL A 264 -7.92 6.29 -6.03
C VAL A 264 -8.41 5.87 -7.40
N HIS A 265 -8.85 6.84 -8.21
CA HIS A 265 -9.36 6.62 -9.57
C HIS A 265 -8.54 7.38 -10.62
N GLY A 266 -8.49 6.84 -11.84
CA GLY A 266 -7.92 7.55 -12.98
C GLY A 266 -6.42 7.32 -13.15
N ILE A 267 -5.71 8.42 -13.38
CA ILE A 267 -4.25 8.49 -13.42
C ILE A 267 -3.77 9.67 -12.55
N ASN A 268 -2.49 9.70 -12.21
CA ASN A 268 -1.86 10.92 -11.75
C ASN A 268 -1.59 11.86 -12.95
N PHE A 269 -2.45 12.84 -13.16
CA PHE A 269 -2.31 13.91 -14.17
C PHE A 269 -1.19 14.92 -13.87
N ARG A 270 -0.29 14.60 -12.91
CA ARG A 270 0.84 15.45 -12.54
C ARG A 270 2.03 14.61 -12.10
N PRO A 271 2.83 14.04 -13.01
CA PRO A 271 3.96 13.18 -12.68
C PRO A 271 5.00 13.80 -11.72
N SER A 272 5.15 15.13 -11.72
CA SER A 272 6.05 15.86 -10.81
C SER A 272 5.50 16.09 -9.40
N GLY A 273 4.26 15.70 -9.12
CA GLY A 273 3.58 15.85 -7.84
C GLY A 273 2.42 14.87 -7.77
N LEU A 274 1.23 15.35 -7.41
CA LEU A 274 0.00 14.56 -7.41
C LEU A 274 -1.16 15.37 -7.99
N GLN A 275 -1.93 14.78 -8.89
CA GLN A 275 -3.23 15.29 -9.36
C GLN A 275 -4.12 14.11 -9.79
N PHE A 276 -5.07 13.71 -8.93
CA PHE A 276 -6.00 12.61 -9.19
C PHE A 276 -7.27 12.78 -8.33
N SER A 277 -8.28 11.92 -8.48
CA SER A 277 -9.49 11.94 -7.64
C SER A 277 -9.57 10.75 -6.69
N LEU A 278 -10.06 11.02 -5.49
CA LEU A 278 -10.32 10.08 -4.42
C LEU A 278 -11.84 9.95 -4.28
N ILE A 279 -12.42 8.74 -4.31
CA ILE A 279 -13.88 8.53 -4.43
C ILE A 279 -14.39 7.52 -3.39
N ASP A 280 -15.52 7.79 -2.74
CA ASP A 280 -16.17 6.87 -1.79
C ASP A 280 -17.11 5.84 -2.47
N ASP A 281 -17.67 4.93 -1.65
CA ASP A 281 -18.62 3.89 -2.05
C ASP A 281 -19.98 4.41 -2.55
N ASN A 282 -20.25 5.72 -2.43
CA ASN A 282 -21.43 6.38 -2.96
C ASN A 282 -21.13 7.09 -4.30
N ASN A 283 -19.91 6.91 -4.83
CA ASN A 283 -19.38 7.63 -5.97
C ASN A 283 -19.36 9.16 -5.78
N VAL A 284 -19.11 9.63 -4.56
CA VAL A 284 -18.79 11.03 -4.24
C VAL A 284 -17.28 11.13 -4.12
N GLY A 285 -16.65 11.96 -4.96
CA GLY A 285 -15.20 12.12 -4.94
C GLY A 285 -14.72 13.55 -4.72
N ILE A 286 -13.43 13.69 -4.45
CA ILE A 286 -12.71 14.96 -4.25
C ILE A 286 -11.37 14.93 -4.98
N GLY A 287 -10.90 16.08 -5.46
CA GLY A 287 -9.58 16.21 -6.07
C GLY A 287 -8.45 16.14 -5.03
N ILE A 288 -7.33 15.50 -5.36
CA ILE A 288 -6.09 15.52 -4.57
C ILE A 288 -5.03 16.27 -5.38
N PHE A 289 -4.40 17.29 -4.81
CA PHE A 289 -3.46 18.15 -5.53
C PHE A 289 -2.18 18.48 -4.74
N SER A 290 -1.04 18.02 -5.22
CA SER A 290 0.30 18.44 -4.77
C SER A 290 1.12 18.97 -5.94
N SER A 291 1.69 20.16 -5.78
CA SER A 291 2.32 20.88 -6.89
C SER A 291 3.67 20.29 -7.34
N SER A 292 4.42 19.66 -6.44
CA SER A 292 5.80 19.21 -6.69
C SER A 292 6.30 18.11 -5.75
N ASP A 293 5.43 17.52 -4.92
CA ASP A 293 5.80 16.49 -3.94
C ASP A 293 4.86 15.28 -4.05
N GLN A 294 5.42 14.07 -3.94
CA GLN A 294 4.69 12.81 -3.95
C GLN A 294 4.39 12.30 -2.52
N LEU A 295 4.95 12.94 -1.47
CA LEU A 295 4.70 12.63 -0.05
C LEU A 295 4.98 11.16 0.33
N GLY A 296 5.91 10.51 -0.38
CA GLY A 296 6.22 9.09 -0.23
C GLY A 296 5.20 8.13 -0.85
N TYR A 297 4.07 8.63 -1.37
CA TYR A 297 3.06 7.81 -2.04
C TYR A 297 3.37 7.64 -3.53
N THR A 298 3.37 6.39 -4.00
CA THR A 298 3.43 6.06 -5.43
C THR A 298 2.02 5.80 -5.93
N PHE A 299 1.55 6.59 -6.89
CA PHE A 299 0.19 6.46 -7.42
C PHE A 299 -0.09 5.05 -7.97
N GLN A 300 -1.18 4.44 -7.51
CA GLN A 300 -1.78 3.24 -8.09
C GLN A 300 -3.31 3.37 -8.12
N GLU A 301 -3.93 3.18 -9.30
CA GLU A 301 -5.39 3.10 -9.44
C GLU A 301 -5.91 1.92 -8.60
N ALA A 302 -7.07 2.11 -7.94
CA ALA A 302 -7.70 1.18 -7.00
C ALA A 302 -7.00 1.00 -5.63
N ASP A 303 -6.02 1.83 -5.26
CA ASP A 303 -5.62 1.96 -3.86
C ASP A 303 -6.72 2.65 -3.03
N ASN A 304 -6.93 2.17 -1.81
CA ASN A 304 -7.72 2.85 -0.78
C ASN A 304 -6.74 3.58 0.14
N ILE A 305 -6.81 4.90 0.16
CA ILE A 305 -5.89 5.74 0.90
C ILE A 305 -6.64 6.67 1.86
N THR A 306 -5.99 7.01 2.96
CA THR A 306 -6.39 8.11 3.85
C THR A 306 -5.47 9.28 3.58
N VAL A 307 -6.05 10.42 3.23
CA VAL A 307 -5.33 11.67 2.97
C VAL A 307 -5.53 12.61 4.15
N PHE A 308 -4.42 13.07 4.70
CA PHE A 308 -4.38 14.16 5.67
C PHE A 308 -3.93 15.41 4.93
N GLY A 309 -4.69 16.49 4.98
CA GLY A 309 -4.38 17.67 4.20
C GLY A 309 -5.16 18.91 4.58
N THR A 310 -5.01 19.95 3.78
CA THR A 310 -5.78 21.20 3.89
C THR A 310 -6.76 21.31 2.73
N MET A 311 -8.03 21.55 3.03
CA MET A 311 -9.07 21.81 2.04
C MET A 311 -8.78 23.08 1.24
N ALA A 312 -8.96 23.00 -0.07
CA ALA A 312 -8.71 24.09 -1.01
C ALA A 312 -9.71 24.04 -2.17
N GLN A 313 -9.72 25.10 -2.97
CA GLN A 313 -10.52 25.19 -4.18
C GLN A 313 -9.70 25.85 -5.30
N PHE A 314 -9.83 25.37 -6.53
CA PHE A 314 -9.09 25.89 -7.67
C PHE A 314 -10.00 25.98 -8.90
N ASN A 315 -10.41 27.20 -9.28
CA ASN A 315 -11.36 27.46 -10.36
C ASN A 315 -12.63 26.61 -10.24
N GLY A 316 -13.28 26.69 -9.07
CA GLY A 316 -14.49 25.92 -8.75
C GLY A 316 -14.18 24.54 -8.17
N LEU A 317 -13.22 23.80 -8.74
CA LEU A 317 -12.88 22.44 -8.29
C LEU A 317 -12.45 22.38 -6.81
N ILE A 318 -13.19 21.63 -6.00
CA ILE A 318 -12.87 21.31 -4.61
C ILE A 318 -11.77 20.24 -4.57
N GLN A 319 -10.72 20.52 -3.79
CA GLN A 319 -9.57 19.63 -3.68
C GLN A 319 -8.93 19.66 -2.28
N ILE A 320 -8.19 18.61 -1.95
CA ILE A 320 -7.31 18.57 -0.78
C ILE A 320 -5.87 18.78 -1.26
N ASN A 321 -5.17 19.72 -0.63
CA ASN A 321 -3.73 19.82 -0.70
C ASN A 321 -3.14 18.92 0.41
N PRO A 322 -2.56 17.75 0.09
CA PRO A 322 -2.15 16.79 1.09
C PRO A 322 -0.91 17.24 1.86
N ASP A 323 -0.90 16.99 3.17
CA ASP A 323 0.25 17.06 4.06
C ASP A 323 0.91 15.66 4.20
N SER A 324 0.10 14.59 4.22
CA SER A 324 0.56 13.19 4.19
C SER A 324 -0.51 12.24 3.63
N ILE A 325 -0.10 11.05 3.20
CA ILE A 325 -0.96 10.00 2.65
C ILE A 325 -0.62 8.67 3.32
N VAL A 326 -1.63 7.92 3.74
CA VAL A 326 -1.51 6.54 4.26
C VAL A 326 -2.23 5.57 3.33
N LEU A 327 -1.54 4.51 2.91
CA LEU A 327 -2.12 3.41 2.15
C LEU A 327 -2.82 2.43 3.11
N ASN A 328 -4.12 2.21 2.93
CA ASN A 328 -4.91 1.29 3.75
C ASN A 328 -5.00 -0.11 3.10
N SER A 329 -5.22 -0.17 1.78
CA SER A 329 -5.27 -1.40 1.00
C SER A 329 -5.08 -1.11 -0.50
N SER A 330 -4.58 -2.08 -1.26
CA SER A 330 -4.43 -1.98 -2.73
C SER A 330 -5.35 -2.93 -3.49
N ASN A 331 -5.62 -2.61 -4.77
CA ASN A 331 -6.44 -3.42 -5.69
C ASN A 331 -7.90 -3.61 -5.23
N ASN A 332 -8.51 -2.54 -4.73
CA ASN A 332 -9.92 -2.51 -4.34
C ASN A 332 -10.83 -2.49 -5.58
N LEU A 333 -12.16 -2.56 -5.38
CA LEU A 333 -13.10 -2.38 -6.48
C LEU A 333 -13.23 -0.88 -6.83
N LEU A 334 -13.11 -0.53 -8.10
CA LEU A 334 -13.40 0.82 -8.58
C LEU A 334 -14.90 1.09 -8.60
N GLN A 335 -15.28 2.35 -8.43
CA GLN A 335 -16.68 2.78 -8.43
C GLN A 335 -17.30 2.68 -9.82
N ILE A 336 -18.55 2.22 -9.87
CA ILE A 336 -19.30 2.11 -11.11
C ILE A 336 -19.73 3.53 -11.55
N PRO A 337 -19.48 3.94 -12.81
CA PRO A 337 -19.86 5.27 -13.28
C PRO A 337 -21.37 5.51 -13.19
N ILE A 338 -21.76 6.64 -12.61
CA ILE A 338 -23.17 7.08 -12.64
C ILE A 338 -23.44 7.71 -14.00
N GLN A 339 -24.47 7.22 -14.70
CA GLN A 339 -24.88 7.83 -15.95
C GLN A 339 -25.63 9.14 -15.72
N LYS A 340 -25.21 10.20 -16.41
CA LYS A 340 -25.77 11.55 -16.32
C LYS A 340 -26.08 12.10 -17.73
N PRO A 341 -27.05 13.01 -17.87
CA PRO A 341 -27.32 13.70 -19.14
C PRO A 341 -26.44 14.95 -19.35
N THR A 342 -25.89 15.50 -18.26
CA THR A 342 -25.14 16.76 -18.17
C THR A 342 -23.96 16.60 -17.19
N LEU A 343 -23.10 17.61 -17.12
CA LEU A 343 -22.10 17.78 -16.07
C LEU A 343 -22.52 18.95 -15.18
N ASP A 344 -22.62 18.68 -13.88
CA ASP A 344 -22.95 19.65 -12.85
C ASP A 344 -22.10 19.39 -11.59
N GLU A 345 -22.30 20.19 -10.54
CA GLU A 345 -21.67 20.00 -9.23
C GLU A 345 -21.70 18.52 -8.79
N THR A 346 -22.82 17.82 -8.95
CA THR A 346 -22.96 16.42 -8.51
C THR A 346 -22.12 15.41 -9.32
N THR A 347 -21.42 15.88 -10.37
CA THR A 347 -20.48 15.08 -11.17
C THR A 347 -19.01 15.38 -10.84
N GLU A 348 -18.71 16.48 -10.15
CA GLU A 348 -17.34 16.86 -9.82
C GLU A 348 -16.62 15.76 -9.02
N SER A 349 -15.39 15.45 -9.45
CA SER A 349 -14.51 14.39 -8.93
C SER A 349 -15.11 12.99 -8.85
N SER A 350 -16.30 12.77 -9.41
CA SER A 350 -17.05 11.51 -9.40
C SER A 350 -16.95 10.77 -10.73
N MET A 351 -17.02 9.42 -10.69
CA MET A 351 -17.09 8.60 -11.90
C MET A 351 -18.41 8.85 -12.63
N THR A 352 -18.35 9.47 -13.80
CA THR A 352 -19.52 9.89 -14.58
C THR A 352 -19.47 9.27 -15.96
N SER A 353 -20.61 8.76 -16.45
CA SER A 353 -20.77 8.36 -17.85
C SER A 353 -21.83 9.20 -18.54
N ILE A 354 -21.57 9.62 -19.77
CA ILE A 354 -22.49 10.42 -20.58
C ILE A 354 -22.78 9.67 -21.87
N ILE A 355 -24.06 9.56 -22.26
CA ILE A 355 -24.43 9.09 -23.60
C ILE A 355 -24.16 10.22 -24.59
N MET A 356 -23.30 9.95 -25.59
CA MET A 356 -22.94 10.91 -26.64
C MET A 356 -23.86 10.77 -27.85
N ALA A 357 -24.36 11.88 -28.38
CA ALA A 357 -24.95 11.95 -29.72
C ALA A 357 -23.89 12.14 -30.82
N GLY A 358 -22.76 12.76 -30.49
CA GLY A 358 -21.59 12.91 -31.37
C GLY A 358 -20.78 14.18 -31.08
N TRP A 359 -19.58 14.25 -31.66
CA TRP A 359 -18.68 15.41 -31.55
C TRP A 359 -19.34 16.70 -32.09
N VAL A 360 -19.12 17.84 -31.44
CA VAL A 360 -19.55 19.16 -31.97
C VAL A 360 -18.71 19.53 -33.17
N ASN A 361 -17.38 19.37 -33.05
CA ASN A 361 -16.42 19.55 -34.13
C ASN A 361 -15.28 18.53 -33.96
N SER A 362 -15.23 17.52 -34.82
CA SER A 362 -14.19 16.48 -34.77
C SER A 362 -12.78 16.98 -35.13
N ALA A 363 -12.64 18.20 -35.67
CA ALA A 363 -11.34 18.79 -35.96
C ALA A 363 -10.62 19.34 -34.71
N ASP A 364 -11.33 19.48 -33.57
CA ASP A 364 -10.74 19.95 -32.31
C ASP A 364 -10.05 18.81 -31.53
N TRP A 365 -10.15 17.56 -32.00
CA TRP A 365 -9.33 16.45 -31.50
C TRP A 365 -7.93 16.54 -32.09
N LEU A 366 -6.95 16.98 -31.30
CA LEU A 366 -5.59 17.23 -31.81
C LEU A 366 -4.82 15.94 -32.09
N GLY A 367 -4.83 14.98 -31.15
CA GLY A 367 -4.10 13.72 -31.27
C GLY A 367 -2.57 13.88 -31.40
N ASP A 368 -2.01 15.02 -30.99
CA ASP A 368 -0.61 15.42 -31.19
C ASP A 368 0.29 15.27 -29.95
N GLY A 369 -0.27 14.78 -28.84
CA GLY A 369 0.39 14.61 -27.55
C GLY A 369 0.25 15.80 -26.59
N SER A 370 -0.43 16.88 -26.98
CA SER A 370 -0.74 18.00 -26.08
C SER A 370 -2.06 17.80 -25.32
N SER A 371 -2.25 18.51 -24.20
CA SER A 371 -3.57 18.58 -23.54
C SER A 371 -4.50 19.53 -24.30
N PHE A 372 -5.74 19.11 -24.57
CA PHE A 372 -6.74 19.91 -25.28
C PHE A 372 -8.15 19.74 -24.70
N ASN A 373 -9.03 20.67 -25.05
CA ASN A 373 -10.47 20.55 -24.81
C ASN A 373 -11.15 20.16 -26.13
N ILE A 374 -12.18 19.32 -26.06
CA ILE A 374 -13.08 19.04 -27.19
C ILE A 374 -14.52 18.96 -26.72
N ASP A 375 -15.44 19.54 -27.49
CA ASP A 375 -16.86 19.55 -27.17
C ASP A 375 -17.64 18.44 -27.89
N PHE A 376 -18.60 17.85 -27.18
CA PHE A 376 -19.50 16.83 -27.70
C PHE A 376 -20.96 17.12 -27.31
N ASN A 377 -21.88 16.66 -28.13
CA ASN A 377 -23.31 16.69 -27.83
C ASN A 377 -23.65 15.46 -27.00
N SER A 378 -24.31 15.64 -25.87
CA SER A 378 -24.97 14.56 -25.14
C SER A 378 -26.22 14.08 -25.88
N SER A 379 -26.81 12.96 -25.44
CA SER A 379 -28.09 12.46 -25.95
C SER A 379 -29.29 13.38 -25.67
N THR A 380 -29.16 14.37 -24.79
CA THR A 380 -30.18 15.41 -24.55
C THR A 380 -30.00 16.63 -25.47
N GLY A 381 -28.95 16.66 -26.31
CA GLY A 381 -28.62 17.79 -27.18
C GLY A 381 -27.86 18.91 -26.47
N GLU A 382 -27.34 18.66 -25.28
CA GLU A 382 -26.51 19.59 -24.52
C GLU A 382 -25.05 19.50 -24.98
N VAL A 383 -24.37 20.64 -25.07
CA VAL A 383 -22.95 20.70 -25.41
C VAL A 383 -22.13 20.60 -24.14
N LEU A 384 -21.30 19.57 -24.04
CA LEU A 384 -20.45 19.28 -22.89
C LEU A 384 -18.98 19.24 -23.32
N THR A 385 -18.10 19.77 -22.47
CA THR A 385 -16.66 19.80 -22.72
C THR A 385 -15.98 18.57 -22.13
N MET A 386 -15.07 18.00 -22.90
CA MET A 386 -14.15 16.94 -22.50
C MET A 386 -12.74 17.51 -22.41
N ARG A 387 -12.01 17.17 -21.35
CA ARG A 387 -10.59 17.49 -21.19
C ARG A 387 -9.75 16.26 -21.48
N ILE A 388 -8.96 16.32 -22.56
CA ILE A 388 -7.93 15.33 -22.85
C ILE A 388 -6.61 15.88 -22.32
N ASP A 389 -5.91 15.11 -21.48
CA ASP A 389 -4.62 15.53 -20.94
C ASP A 389 -3.44 14.78 -21.58
N SER A 390 -2.31 15.47 -21.76
CA SER A 390 -1.07 14.96 -22.34
C SER A 390 -0.50 13.72 -21.63
N ASP A 391 -0.80 13.50 -20.35
CA ASP A 391 -0.38 12.30 -19.62
C ASP A 391 -1.26 11.05 -19.93
N THR A 392 -2.26 11.18 -20.81
CA THR A 392 -3.14 10.08 -21.26
C THR A 392 -2.76 9.55 -22.66
N GLU A 393 -3.07 8.27 -22.94
CA GLU A 393 -2.93 7.74 -24.30
C GLU A 393 -3.83 8.45 -25.33
N LEU A 394 -4.92 9.06 -24.85
CA LEU A 394 -5.91 9.77 -25.67
C LEU A 394 -5.30 10.99 -26.37
N ALA A 395 -4.33 11.68 -25.73
CA ALA A 395 -3.71 12.88 -26.28
C ALA A 395 -2.93 12.62 -27.59
N SER A 396 -2.46 11.39 -27.81
CA SER A 396 -1.60 11.02 -28.96
C SER A 396 -2.29 10.13 -30.01
N MET A 397 -3.57 9.82 -29.85
CA MET A 397 -4.29 8.90 -30.73
C MET A 397 -5.25 9.62 -31.70
N PRO A 398 -5.67 8.97 -32.81
CA PRO A 398 -6.76 9.46 -33.65
C PRO A 398 -8.08 9.56 -32.88
N ILE A 399 -8.99 10.44 -33.31
CA ILE A 399 -10.30 10.63 -32.67
C ILE A 399 -11.09 9.31 -32.57
N PRO A 400 -11.66 8.98 -31.39
CA PRO A 400 -12.59 7.87 -31.24
C PRO A 400 -13.87 8.09 -32.08
N ASP A 401 -14.26 7.07 -32.87
CA ASP A 401 -15.50 7.05 -33.66
C ASP A 401 -16.23 5.71 -33.48
N GLY A 402 -17.55 5.70 -33.69
CA GLY A 402 -18.41 4.54 -33.47
C GLY A 402 -18.82 4.28 -32.02
N PHE A 403 -18.46 5.18 -31.10
CA PHE A 403 -18.83 5.14 -29.69
C PHE A 403 -20.10 5.95 -29.41
N SER A 404 -20.71 5.71 -28.25
CA SER A 404 -21.95 6.41 -27.86
C SER A 404 -22.13 6.52 -26.34
N ILE A 405 -21.19 6.01 -25.54
CA ILE A 405 -20.97 6.40 -24.15
C ILE A 405 -19.52 6.87 -24.03
N VAL A 406 -19.29 7.93 -23.26
CA VAL A 406 -17.97 8.25 -22.70
C VAL A 406 -18.04 8.27 -21.18
N THR A 407 -17.04 7.68 -20.54
CA THR A 407 -16.86 7.63 -19.09
C THR A 407 -15.64 8.44 -18.68
N GLY A 408 -15.70 9.18 -17.59
CA GLY A 408 -14.57 9.91 -17.05
C GLY A 408 -14.80 10.37 -15.62
N ILE A 409 -13.81 11.05 -15.07
CA ILE A 409 -13.95 11.78 -13.81
C ILE A 409 -14.48 13.18 -14.16
N GLY A 410 -15.51 13.65 -13.47
CA GLY A 410 -15.95 15.05 -13.62
C GLY A 410 -14.98 16.03 -12.96
N GLY A 411 -14.87 17.24 -13.48
CA GLY A 411 -14.10 18.32 -12.86
C GLY A 411 -14.63 19.67 -13.29
N GLN A 412 -14.07 20.74 -12.75
CA GLN A 412 -14.51 22.12 -13.02
C GLN A 412 -13.33 23.05 -13.32
N PHE A 413 -13.57 24.05 -14.15
CA PHE A 413 -12.62 25.11 -14.45
C PHE A 413 -13.32 26.48 -14.63
N ASP A 414 -14.00 26.95 -13.59
CA ASP A 414 -14.63 28.27 -13.53
C ASP A 414 -13.93 29.18 -12.50
N SER A 415 -13.31 30.25 -12.99
CA SER A 415 -12.62 31.25 -12.15
C SER A 415 -13.50 32.42 -11.71
N SER A 416 -14.80 32.39 -12.01
CA SER A 416 -15.75 33.47 -11.73
C SER A 416 -16.87 33.02 -10.79
N ALA A 417 -17.25 33.87 -9.84
CA ALA A 417 -18.46 33.62 -9.04
C ALA A 417 -19.72 33.64 -9.95
N PRO A 418 -20.68 32.72 -9.76
CA PRO A 418 -20.84 31.84 -8.61
C PRO A 418 -20.34 30.40 -8.86
N HIS A 419 -19.21 30.23 -9.57
CA HIS A 419 -18.48 28.96 -9.74
C HIS A 419 -19.38 27.77 -10.11
N ASN A 420 -20.31 27.97 -11.04
CA ASN A 420 -21.34 27.00 -11.40
C ASN A 420 -21.37 26.69 -12.90
N GLU A 421 -20.37 27.13 -13.65
CA GLU A 421 -20.15 26.79 -15.07
C GLU A 421 -18.83 26.02 -15.22
N GLY A 422 -18.34 25.84 -16.45
CA GLY A 422 -16.99 25.33 -16.71
C GLY A 422 -16.74 23.86 -16.33
N TYR A 423 -17.78 23.05 -16.15
CA TYR A 423 -17.63 21.60 -15.89
C TYR A 423 -17.06 20.86 -17.11
N GLN A 424 -16.21 19.88 -16.85
CA GLN A 424 -15.50 19.09 -17.87
C GLN A 424 -15.45 17.60 -17.48
N LEU A 425 -15.43 16.72 -18.49
CA LEU A 425 -15.22 15.28 -18.28
C LEU A 425 -13.77 14.89 -18.63
N PHE A 426 -13.10 14.15 -17.75
CA PHE A 426 -11.73 13.68 -17.90
C PHE A 426 -11.70 12.15 -18.12
N PRO A 427 -11.77 11.66 -19.38
CA PRO A 427 -11.40 10.28 -19.72
C PRO A 427 -9.86 10.15 -19.76
N TRP A 428 -9.34 8.96 -19.43
CA TRP A 428 -7.88 8.72 -19.36
C TRP A 428 -7.35 7.53 -20.17
N LYS A 429 -8.26 6.74 -20.77
CA LYS A 429 -7.95 5.51 -21.52
C LYS A 429 -8.98 5.28 -22.62
N LEU A 430 -8.63 4.59 -23.70
CA LEU A 430 -9.54 4.33 -24.82
C LEU A 430 -10.79 3.54 -24.39
N THR A 431 -10.67 2.66 -23.39
CA THR A 431 -11.82 1.94 -22.83
C THR A 431 -12.82 2.84 -22.08
N ALA A 432 -12.54 4.13 -21.94
CA ALA A 432 -13.53 5.13 -21.51
C ALA A 432 -14.62 5.35 -22.56
N PHE A 433 -14.34 5.07 -23.83
CA PHE A 433 -15.28 5.19 -24.93
C PHE A 433 -15.91 3.82 -25.19
N GLU A 434 -17.23 3.71 -24.97
CA GLU A 434 -17.96 2.46 -25.16
C GLU A 434 -18.99 2.60 -26.30
N PRO A 435 -19.12 1.58 -27.16
CA PRO A 435 -20.24 1.50 -28.09
C PRO A 435 -21.53 1.27 -27.28
N TYR A 436 -22.59 2.03 -27.55
CA TYR A 436 -23.88 1.86 -26.89
C TYR A 436 -24.56 0.56 -27.37
N LEU A 437 -24.18 -0.55 -26.72
CA LEU A 437 -24.73 -1.89 -26.95
C LEU A 437 -26.09 -2.04 -26.25
N SER A 438 -27.03 -1.16 -26.58
CA SER A 438 -28.40 -1.23 -26.09
C SER A 438 -29.31 -2.04 -27.02
N THR A 439 -30.35 -2.64 -26.45
CA THR A 439 -31.52 -3.11 -27.18
C THR A 439 -32.58 -2.03 -27.36
N ASP A 440 -32.46 -0.90 -26.66
CA ASP A 440 -33.33 0.25 -26.85
C ASP A 440 -32.95 1.01 -28.11
N ASN A 441 -33.95 1.18 -28.97
CA ASN A 441 -33.85 1.95 -30.19
C ASN A 441 -34.06 3.44 -29.85
N PRO A 442 -33.05 4.33 -29.98
CA PRO A 442 -33.23 5.74 -29.68
C PRO A 442 -34.16 6.43 -30.70
N TYR A 443 -34.34 5.85 -31.89
CA TYR A 443 -35.44 6.24 -32.78
C TYR A 443 -36.76 5.62 -32.31
N GLN A 444 -37.66 6.45 -31.75
CA GLN A 444 -38.94 6.00 -31.19
C GLN A 444 -40.08 5.85 -32.22
N GLY A 445 -39.88 6.27 -33.47
CA GLY A 445 -40.87 6.11 -34.54
C GLY A 445 -40.90 4.69 -35.12
N ASN A 446 -41.97 4.35 -35.82
CA ASN A 446 -42.06 3.05 -36.49
C ASN A 446 -41.10 2.98 -37.68
N ILE A 447 -40.29 1.92 -37.72
CA ILE A 447 -39.42 1.59 -38.84
C ILE A 447 -39.54 0.12 -39.21
N ASN A 448 -39.59 -0.16 -40.52
CA ASN A 448 -39.76 -1.47 -41.10
C ASN A 448 -38.76 -1.65 -42.26
N ILE A 449 -37.87 -2.64 -42.13
CA ILE A 449 -36.76 -2.90 -43.04
C ILE A 449 -36.95 -4.29 -43.64
N PHE A 450 -37.18 -4.37 -44.96
CA PHE A 450 -37.59 -5.61 -45.61
C PHE A 450 -37.21 -5.70 -47.10
N PRO A 451 -37.07 -6.93 -47.65
CA PRO A 451 -37.06 -8.20 -46.93
C PRO A 451 -35.79 -8.32 -46.07
N ASN A 452 -35.86 -9.11 -45.01
CA ASN A 452 -34.69 -9.49 -44.20
C ASN A 452 -34.90 -10.97 -43.84
N PRO A 453 -34.23 -11.92 -44.52
CA PRO A 453 -33.08 -11.74 -45.43
C PRO A 453 -33.40 -11.09 -46.79
N VAL A 454 -32.40 -10.52 -47.45
CA VAL A 454 -32.49 -9.82 -48.76
C VAL A 454 -31.51 -10.40 -49.80
N ASN A 455 -31.89 -10.40 -51.08
CA ASN A 455 -31.03 -10.82 -52.19
C ASN A 455 -30.54 -9.63 -53.06
N GLU A 456 -31.45 -8.72 -53.45
CA GLU A 456 -31.14 -7.64 -54.42
C GLU A 456 -31.48 -6.23 -53.90
N PHE A 457 -32.70 -6.02 -53.41
CA PHE A 457 -33.18 -4.70 -52.98
C PHE A 457 -33.73 -4.72 -51.55
N LEU A 458 -33.10 -3.94 -50.67
CA LEU A 458 -33.52 -3.72 -49.29
C LEU A 458 -34.36 -2.45 -49.22
N ASN A 459 -35.59 -2.54 -48.73
CA ASN A 459 -36.52 -1.42 -48.60
C ASN A 459 -36.56 -0.92 -47.15
N ILE A 460 -36.74 0.38 -46.99
CA ILE A 460 -36.70 1.07 -45.70
C ILE A 460 -37.93 1.98 -45.61
N GLU A 461 -38.92 1.55 -44.84
CA GLU A 461 -40.11 2.33 -44.50
C GLU A 461 -39.93 2.88 -43.07
N ALA A 462 -39.85 4.20 -42.93
CA ALA A 462 -39.84 4.89 -41.63
C ALA A 462 -40.93 5.98 -41.63
N GLU A 463 -41.43 6.34 -40.44
CA GLU A 463 -42.37 7.45 -40.27
C GLU A 463 -41.71 8.80 -40.57
N ASP A 464 -40.46 8.98 -40.13
CA ASP A 464 -39.68 10.20 -40.35
C ASP A 464 -38.73 10.09 -41.56
N ASN A 465 -38.29 11.25 -42.06
CA ASN A 465 -37.23 11.32 -43.07
C ASN A 465 -35.86 11.16 -42.40
N TYR A 466 -35.00 10.32 -42.96
CA TYR A 466 -33.60 10.17 -42.56
C TYR A 466 -32.63 10.90 -43.51
N GLU A 467 -31.46 11.24 -42.98
CA GLU A 467 -30.41 12.01 -43.66
C GLU A 467 -29.42 11.11 -44.41
N ASN A 468 -29.13 9.91 -43.90
CA ASN A 468 -28.36 8.90 -44.62
C ASN A 468 -28.70 7.47 -44.17
N VAL A 469 -28.26 6.50 -44.97
CA VAL A 469 -28.26 5.08 -44.65
C VAL A 469 -26.91 4.46 -44.98
N GLN A 470 -26.38 3.67 -44.06
CA GLN A 470 -25.08 3.02 -44.17
C GLN A 470 -25.21 1.52 -43.91
N ILE A 471 -24.43 0.70 -44.63
CA ILE A 471 -24.27 -0.73 -44.36
C ILE A 471 -22.81 -1.00 -44.03
N PHE A 472 -22.57 -1.69 -42.92
CA PHE A 472 -21.25 -2.12 -42.45
C PHE A 472 -21.19 -3.65 -42.38
N ASP A 473 -20.03 -4.24 -42.67
CA ASP A 473 -19.77 -5.64 -42.36
C ASP A 473 -19.54 -5.87 -40.85
N MET A 474 -19.45 -7.14 -40.45
CA MET A 474 -19.24 -7.50 -39.04
C MET A 474 -17.87 -7.09 -38.46
N SER A 475 -16.94 -6.58 -39.27
CA SER A 475 -15.69 -5.96 -38.81
C SER A 475 -15.76 -4.43 -38.71
N GLY A 476 -16.94 -3.84 -38.93
CA GLY A 476 -17.16 -2.39 -38.90
C GLY A 476 -16.73 -1.66 -40.19
N ARG A 477 -16.35 -2.37 -41.26
CA ARG A 477 -15.97 -1.74 -42.53
C ARG A 477 -17.23 -1.35 -43.31
N LEU A 478 -17.28 -0.09 -43.72
CA LEU A 478 -18.36 0.51 -44.51
C LEU A 478 -18.42 -0.10 -45.93
N ILE A 479 -19.60 -0.60 -46.31
CA ILE A 479 -19.88 -1.26 -47.60
C ILE A 479 -20.77 -0.38 -48.49
N ILE A 480 -21.84 0.20 -47.94
CA ILE A 480 -22.71 1.17 -48.61
C ILE A 480 -22.82 2.43 -47.77
N ASN A 481 -22.79 3.59 -48.43
CA ASN A 481 -23.12 4.89 -47.86
C ASN A 481 -24.06 5.63 -48.82
N ALA A 482 -25.34 5.67 -48.51
CA ALA A 482 -26.40 6.26 -49.30
C ALA A 482 -26.89 7.55 -48.63
N GLN A 483 -26.83 8.67 -49.34
CA GLN A 483 -27.15 9.99 -48.80
C GLN A 483 -28.60 10.40 -49.13
N GLY A 484 -29.24 11.07 -48.18
CA GLY A 484 -30.66 11.43 -48.20
C GLY A 484 -31.61 10.29 -47.80
N ASN A 485 -32.90 10.57 -47.91
CA ASN A 485 -34.01 9.69 -47.53
C ASN A 485 -34.23 8.54 -48.55
N GLN A 486 -33.21 7.69 -48.75
CA GLN A 486 -33.17 6.61 -49.73
C GLN A 486 -33.98 5.39 -49.27
N LYS A 487 -35.24 5.32 -49.72
CA LYS A 487 -36.20 4.25 -49.35
C LYS A 487 -35.87 2.84 -49.85
N GLN A 488 -34.87 2.70 -50.72
CA GLN A 488 -34.43 1.42 -51.24
C GLN A 488 -32.92 1.44 -51.51
N LEU A 489 -32.22 0.38 -51.09
CA LEU A 489 -30.81 0.13 -51.37
C LEU A 489 -30.65 -1.09 -52.26
N ASN A 490 -29.76 -1.00 -53.26
CA ASN A 490 -29.33 -2.16 -54.03
C ASN A 490 -28.14 -2.83 -53.31
N VAL A 491 -28.30 -4.10 -52.95
CA VAL A 491 -27.32 -4.93 -52.25
C VAL A 491 -26.81 -6.10 -53.10
N SER A 492 -27.20 -6.21 -54.39
CA SER A 492 -26.89 -7.36 -55.25
C SER A 492 -25.40 -7.59 -55.56
N ASN A 493 -24.54 -6.66 -55.17
CA ASN A 493 -23.08 -6.73 -55.37
C ASN A 493 -22.32 -6.88 -54.03
N ILE A 494 -23.03 -7.21 -52.95
CA ILE A 494 -22.47 -7.49 -51.63
C ILE A 494 -22.41 -9.01 -51.44
N ASP A 495 -21.31 -9.52 -50.90
CA ASP A 495 -21.16 -10.95 -50.60
C ASP A 495 -22.22 -11.43 -49.59
N THR A 496 -22.63 -12.71 -49.69
CA THR A 496 -23.54 -13.35 -48.72
C THR A 496 -23.01 -13.22 -47.29
N GLY A 497 -23.80 -12.66 -46.37
CA GLY A 497 -23.36 -12.44 -45.00
C GLY A 497 -24.33 -11.69 -44.11
N LEU A 498 -23.96 -11.58 -42.83
CA LEU A 498 -24.64 -10.74 -41.85
C LEU A 498 -24.00 -9.34 -41.85
N TYR A 499 -24.83 -8.31 -41.88
CA TYR A 499 -24.41 -6.90 -41.95
C TYR A 499 -25.16 -6.06 -40.92
N THR A 500 -24.58 -4.91 -40.57
CA THR A 500 -25.21 -3.89 -39.72
C THR A 500 -25.68 -2.74 -40.60
N LEU A 501 -26.99 -2.50 -40.62
CA LEU A 501 -27.62 -1.32 -41.23
C LEU A 501 -27.72 -0.22 -40.17
N ARG A 502 -27.24 0.99 -40.51
CA ARG A 502 -27.36 2.21 -39.71
C ARG A 502 -28.14 3.24 -40.50
N ILE A 503 -29.14 3.86 -39.88
CA ILE A 503 -29.99 4.91 -40.48
C ILE A 503 -29.90 6.12 -39.57
N ALA A 504 -29.38 7.24 -40.08
CA ALA A 504 -29.26 8.48 -39.34
C ALA A 504 -30.46 9.39 -39.61
N PHE A 505 -31.23 9.70 -38.57
CA PHE A 505 -32.21 10.79 -38.56
C PHE A 505 -31.53 12.06 -38.05
N LYS A 506 -32.24 13.19 -38.12
CA LYS A 506 -31.72 14.52 -37.74
C LYS A 506 -31.15 14.60 -36.31
N GLU A 507 -31.71 13.84 -35.37
CA GLU A 507 -31.38 13.88 -33.94
C GLU A 507 -31.15 12.49 -33.32
N THR A 508 -31.38 11.40 -34.07
CA THR A 508 -31.30 10.01 -33.56
C THR A 508 -30.79 9.04 -34.63
N VAL A 509 -30.35 7.84 -34.23
CA VAL A 509 -29.84 6.82 -35.15
C VAL A 509 -30.53 5.48 -34.89
N HIS A 510 -31.06 4.84 -35.92
CA HIS A 510 -31.54 3.46 -35.84
C HIS A 510 -30.45 2.49 -36.32
N ILE A 511 -30.27 1.36 -35.63
CA ILE A 511 -29.32 0.31 -36.00
C ILE A 511 -30.03 -1.05 -35.98
N GLN A 512 -29.94 -1.79 -37.09
CA GLN A 512 -30.52 -3.14 -37.22
C GLN A 512 -29.57 -4.08 -37.98
N LYS A 513 -29.57 -5.37 -37.63
CA LYS A 513 -28.87 -6.41 -38.38
C LYS A 513 -29.69 -6.88 -39.59
N VAL A 514 -29.05 -6.98 -40.75
CA VAL A 514 -29.65 -7.46 -42.02
C VAL A 514 -28.84 -8.64 -42.54
N LEU A 515 -29.52 -9.71 -42.95
CA LEU A 515 -28.90 -10.83 -43.64
C LEU A 515 -29.00 -10.62 -45.16
N ILE A 516 -27.87 -10.59 -45.85
CA ILE A 516 -27.78 -10.52 -47.31
C ILE A 516 -27.42 -11.92 -47.82
N ASN A 517 -28.15 -12.41 -48.82
CA ASN A 517 -28.09 -13.77 -49.36
C ASN A 517 -27.39 -13.82 -50.72
#